data_AF-A0A5R8YM21-F1
#
_entry.id   AF-A0A5R8YM21-F1
#
_cell.length_a   1.000
_cell.length_b   1.000
_cell.length_c   1.000
_cell.angle_alpha   90.00
_cell.angle_beta   90.00
_cell.angle_gamma   90.00
#
_symmetry.space_group_name_H-M   'P 1'
#
loop_
_entity.id
_entity.type
_entity.pdbx_description
1 polymer ?
#
loop_
_entity_poly.entity_id
_entity_poly.type
_entity_poly.pdbx_seq_one_letter_code
_entity_poly.pdbx_strand_id
1 'polypeptide(L)'
;MTERLDQPREIGYRVRLYYDPEAFGRFSERFARFLGTARFIVYMTVFVAVWLLWNLFAPVTFDPYPFIFLTLMLSLQASYAAPLILLAQNRQADRDRVQYEQDKTTAERNQAEIEYLTREIAALRMAIGEVATRDYIRSELQRLQEELGGEPARSRGAGSEDPR
;
A
#
# COMPACT_ATOMS: atom_id res chain seq x y z
N MET A 1 -63.62 23.34 -18.96
CA MET A 1 -63.14 22.38 -19.97
C MET A 1 -61.67 22.72 -20.22
N THR A 2 -60.80 22.27 -19.33
CA THR A 2 -59.36 22.59 -19.34
C THR A 2 -58.60 21.36 -19.82
N GLU A 3 -58.05 21.51 -21.01
CA GLU A 3 -57.27 20.53 -21.76
C GLU A 3 -55.93 20.32 -21.06
N ARG A 4 -55.82 19.23 -20.28
CA ARG A 4 -54.56 18.72 -19.76
C ARG A 4 -54.00 17.69 -20.72
N LEU A 5 -53.36 18.16 -21.78
CA LEU A 5 -52.62 17.34 -22.73
C LEU A 5 -51.30 18.02 -23.06
N ASP A 6 -50.42 18.12 -22.07
CA ASP A 6 -49.01 18.37 -22.37
C ASP A 6 -48.11 17.77 -21.29
N GLN A 7 -47.87 16.47 -21.42
CA GLN A 7 -46.74 15.84 -20.76
C GLN A 7 -46.08 14.94 -21.80
N PRO A 8 -44.95 15.37 -22.41
CA PRO A 8 -44.25 14.52 -23.35
C PRO A 8 -43.79 13.27 -22.60
N ARG A 9 -44.35 12.13 -23.00
CA ARG A 9 -44.00 10.81 -22.48
C ARG A 9 -42.63 10.47 -23.05
N GLU A 10 -41.58 10.84 -22.33
CA GLU A 10 -40.22 10.41 -22.65
C GLU A 10 -40.13 8.91 -22.45
N ILE A 11 -40.35 8.14 -23.53
CA ILE A 11 -40.00 6.72 -23.62
C ILE A 11 -38.47 6.67 -23.76
N GLY A 12 -37.78 7.03 -22.68
CA GLY A 12 -36.35 6.84 -22.57
C GLY A 12 -36.09 5.35 -22.36
N TYR A 13 -35.82 4.62 -23.44
CA TYR A 13 -35.13 3.34 -23.35
C TYR A 13 -33.74 3.59 -22.74
N ARG A 14 -33.67 3.71 -21.42
CA ARG A 14 -32.40 3.60 -20.69
C ARG A 14 -31.97 2.16 -20.83
N VAL A 15 -31.18 1.89 -21.87
CA VAL A 15 -30.37 0.66 -21.96
C VAL A 15 -29.39 0.73 -20.81
N ARG A 16 -29.83 0.27 -19.64
CA ARG A 16 -28.97 0.08 -18.48
C ARG A 16 -28.18 -1.18 -18.81
N LEU A 17 -27.10 -1.00 -19.58
CA LEU A 17 -26.12 -2.04 -19.83
C LEU A 17 -25.64 -2.48 -18.44
N TYR A 18 -26.14 -3.62 -17.97
CA TYR A 18 -25.77 -4.16 -16.66
C TYR A 18 -24.37 -4.72 -16.82
N TYR A 19 -23.39 -3.82 -16.67
CA TYR A 19 -21.99 -4.15 -16.76
C TYR A 19 -21.60 -4.79 -15.44
N ASP A 20 -21.42 -6.10 -15.43
CA ASP A 20 -21.02 -6.84 -14.24
C ASP A 20 -19.54 -6.49 -13.92
N PRO A 21 -19.30 -5.65 -12.90
CA PRO A 21 -17.97 -5.15 -12.61
C PRO A 21 -17.06 -6.26 -12.04
N GLU A 22 -17.59 -7.39 -11.59
CA GLU A 22 -16.77 -8.48 -11.06
C GLU A 22 -16.20 -9.37 -12.16
N ALA A 23 -17.02 -9.69 -13.17
CA ALA A 23 -16.58 -10.45 -14.33
C ALA A 23 -15.51 -9.68 -15.14
N PHE A 24 -15.76 -8.38 -15.37
CA PHE A 24 -14.81 -7.53 -16.08
C PHE A 24 -13.52 -7.30 -15.29
N GLY A 25 -13.59 -7.19 -13.96
CA GLY A 25 -12.41 -7.00 -13.11
C GLY A 25 -11.43 -8.16 -13.21
N ARG A 26 -11.94 -9.40 -13.16
CA ARG A 26 -11.12 -10.62 -13.32
C ARG A 26 -10.51 -10.73 -14.72
N PHE A 27 -11.26 -10.34 -15.75
CA PHE A 27 -10.79 -10.32 -17.12
C PHE A 27 -9.66 -9.29 -17.33
N SER A 28 -9.88 -8.04 -16.91
CA SER A 28 -8.88 -6.97 -17.02
C SER A 28 -7.58 -7.31 -16.28
N GLU A 29 -7.66 -7.91 -15.10
CA GLU A 29 -6.46 -8.29 -14.33
C GLU A 29 -5.64 -9.39 -15.00
N ARG A 30 -6.32 -10.34 -15.67
CA ARG A 30 -5.65 -11.37 -16.46
C ARG A 30 -5.04 -10.78 -17.73
N PHE A 31 -5.74 -9.84 -18.38
CA PHE A 31 -5.25 -9.11 -19.55
C PHE A 31 -4.05 -8.22 -19.24
N ALA A 32 -4.08 -7.49 -18.12
CA ALA A 32 -2.97 -6.63 -17.68
C ALA A 32 -1.69 -7.47 -17.41
N ARG A 33 -1.84 -8.61 -16.72
CA ARG A 33 -0.72 -9.55 -16.53
C ARG A 33 -0.21 -10.14 -17.84
N PHE A 34 -1.11 -10.42 -18.78
CA PHE A 34 -0.75 -10.97 -20.08
C PHE A 34 0.02 -9.96 -20.95
N LEU A 35 -0.46 -8.72 -21.07
CA LEU A 35 0.18 -7.65 -21.84
C LEU A 35 1.53 -7.22 -21.24
N GLY A 36 1.67 -7.24 -19.92
CA GLY A 36 2.92 -6.89 -19.24
C GLY A 36 4.03 -7.96 -19.31
N THR A 37 3.76 -9.13 -19.90
CA THR A 37 4.72 -10.24 -19.95
C THR A 37 5.47 -10.28 -21.30
N ALA A 38 6.79 -10.51 -21.27
CA ALA A 38 7.62 -10.66 -22.49
C ALA A 38 7.13 -11.76 -23.46
N ARG A 39 6.39 -12.75 -22.94
CA ARG A 39 5.75 -13.82 -23.72
C ARG A 39 4.76 -13.31 -24.76
N PHE A 40 4.07 -12.19 -24.50
CA PHE A 40 3.13 -11.60 -25.47
C PHE A 40 3.85 -11.08 -26.70
N ILE A 41 4.98 -10.38 -26.50
CA ILE A 41 5.81 -9.85 -27.58
C ILE A 41 6.33 -11.01 -28.45
N VAL A 42 6.87 -12.07 -27.82
CA VAL A 42 7.35 -13.26 -28.55
C VAL A 42 6.23 -13.89 -29.38
N TYR A 43 5.03 -14.06 -28.80
CA TYR A 43 3.88 -14.61 -29.53
C TYR A 43 3.49 -13.74 -30.74
N MET A 44 3.44 -12.41 -30.56
CA MET A 44 3.12 -11.48 -31.65
C MET A 44 4.19 -11.49 -32.76
N THR A 45 5.47 -11.54 -32.40
CA THR A 45 6.56 -11.67 -33.38
C THR A 45 6.47 -12.97 -34.16
N VAL A 46 6.21 -14.10 -33.49
CA VAL A 46 6.02 -15.40 -34.14
C VAL A 46 4.80 -15.37 -35.05
N PHE A 47 3.69 -14.79 -34.62
CA PHE A 47 2.47 -14.67 -35.43
C PHE A 47 2.75 -13.89 -36.73
N VAL A 48 3.40 -12.73 -36.63
CA VAL A 48 3.79 -11.93 -37.81
C VAL A 48 4.75 -12.71 -38.70
N ALA A 49 5.77 -13.36 -38.13
CA ALA A 49 6.73 -14.16 -38.90
C ALA A 49 6.04 -15.31 -39.65
N VAL A 50 5.15 -16.06 -38.99
CA VAL A 50 4.38 -17.14 -39.61
C VAL A 50 3.50 -16.62 -40.73
N TRP A 51 2.85 -15.48 -40.56
CA TRP A 51 2.05 -14.85 -41.62
C TRP A 51 2.89 -14.47 -42.84
N LEU A 52 4.05 -13.85 -42.61
CA LEU A 52 4.98 -13.49 -43.68
C LEU A 52 5.47 -14.72 -44.43
N LEU A 53 5.88 -15.77 -43.70
CA LEU A 53 6.35 -17.03 -44.30
C LEU A 53 5.22 -17.71 -45.09
N TRP A 54 4.00 -17.75 -44.54
CA TRP A 54 2.84 -18.31 -45.24
C TRP A 54 2.58 -17.59 -46.56
N ASN A 55 2.64 -16.26 -46.58
CA ASN A 55 2.43 -15.49 -47.82
C ASN A 55 3.57 -15.65 -48.83
N LEU A 56 4.81 -15.86 -48.35
CA LEU A 56 5.98 -16.03 -49.21
C LEU A 56 6.02 -17.40 -49.90
N PHE A 57 5.56 -18.45 -49.20
CA PHE A 57 5.59 -19.83 -49.70
C PHE A 57 4.26 -20.31 -50.31
N ALA A 58 3.17 -19.58 -50.13
CA ALA A 58 1.88 -19.97 -50.71
C ALA A 58 1.87 -19.79 -52.23
N PRO A 59 1.45 -20.80 -53.02
CA PRO A 59 1.32 -20.68 -54.48
C PRO A 59 0.19 -19.72 -54.91
N VAL A 60 -0.69 -19.34 -53.97
CA VAL A 60 -1.69 -18.29 -54.12
C VAL A 60 -1.36 -17.21 -53.11
N THR A 61 -0.90 -16.05 -53.58
CA THR A 61 -0.56 -14.89 -52.74
C THR A 61 -1.84 -14.30 -52.15
N PHE A 62 -2.17 -14.71 -50.93
CA PHE A 62 -3.35 -14.25 -50.19
C PHE A 62 -3.22 -12.78 -49.75
N ASP A 63 -1.99 -12.27 -49.55
CA ASP A 63 -1.71 -10.88 -49.14
C ASP A 63 -0.38 -10.38 -49.78
N PRO A 64 -0.40 -9.96 -51.05
CA PRO A 64 0.79 -9.46 -51.74
C PRO A 64 1.41 -8.25 -51.03
N TYR A 65 2.72 -8.02 -51.22
CA TYR A 65 3.40 -6.83 -50.73
C TYR A 65 2.65 -5.57 -51.17
N PRO A 66 2.21 -4.67 -50.25
CA PRO A 66 2.76 -4.41 -48.91
C PRO A 66 1.98 -5.02 -47.70
N PHE A 67 1.31 -6.16 -47.85
CA PHE A 67 0.56 -6.85 -46.79
C PHE A 67 -0.61 -6.02 -46.22
N ILE A 68 -1.59 -5.68 -47.07
CA ILE A 68 -2.75 -4.87 -46.70
C ILE A 68 -3.57 -5.56 -45.60
N PHE A 69 -3.79 -6.87 -45.69
CA PHE A 69 -4.65 -7.57 -44.73
C PHE A 69 -4.02 -7.61 -43.34
N LEU A 70 -2.72 -7.91 -43.26
CA LEU A 70 -1.98 -7.85 -42.00
C LEU A 70 -2.05 -6.44 -41.39
N THR A 71 -1.86 -5.41 -42.20
CA THR A 71 -1.90 -4.02 -41.75
C THR A 71 -3.28 -3.62 -41.25
N LEU A 72 -4.35 -4.01 -41.95
CA LEU A 72 -5.72 -3.77 -41.53
C LEU A 72 -6.03 -4.49 -40.22
N MET A 73 -5.59 -5.74 -40.06
CA MET A 73 -5.81 -6.49 -38.84
C MET A 73 -5.07 -5.87 -37.64
N LEU A 74 -3.80 -5.46 -37.81
CA LEU A 74 -3.03 -4.81 -36.76
C LEU A 74 -3.61 -3.43 -36.38
N SER A 75 -4.09 -2.65 -37.36
CA SER A 75 -4.72 -1.36 -37.08
C SER A 75 -6.04 -1.52 -36.31
N LEU A 76 -6.86 -2.51 -36.68
CA LEU A 76 -8.07 -2.86 -35.93
C LEU A 76 -7.73 -3.35 -34.51
N GLN A 77 -6.70 -4.18 -34.36
CA GLN A 77 -6.23 -4.66 -33.07
C GLN A 77 -5.86 -3.47 -32.16
N ALA A 78 -5.09 -2.52 -32.66
CA ALA A 78 -4.72 -1.32 -31.90
C ALA A 78 -5.94 -0.46 -31.53
N SER A 79 -6.89 -0.31 -32.46
CA SER A 79 -8.13 0.46 -32.24
C SER A 79 -9.01 -0.14 -31.13
N TYR A 80 -9.14 -1.46 -31.06
CA TYR A 80 -9.89 -2.12 -29.99
C TYR A 80 -9.10 -2.26 -28.68
N ALA A 81 -7.76 -2.32 -28.75
CA ALA A 81 -6.91 -2.36 -27.56
C ALA A 81 -7.01 -1.06 -26.75
N ALA A 82 -7.05 0.11 -27.41
CA ALA A 82 -7.09 1.41 -26.73
C ALA A 82 -8.25 1.55 -25.70
N PRO A 83 -9.53 1.33 -26.05
CA PRO A 83 -10.62 1.43 -25.07
C PRO A 83 -10.55 0.37 -23.98
N LEU A 84 -10.05 -0.84 -24.30
CA LEU A 84 -9.87 -1.90 -23.31
C LEU A 84 -8.77 -1.55 -22.29
N ILE A 85 -7.67 -0.97 -22.77
CA ILE A 85 -6.58 -0.47 -21.93
C ILE A 85 -7.08 0.68 -21.04
N LEU A 86 -7.84 1.64 -21.60
CA LEU A 86 -8.42 2.74 -20.82
C LEU A 86 -9.34 2.21 -19.71
N LEU A 87 -10.14 1.18 -19.97
CA LEU A 87 -10.99 0.56 -18.94
C LEU A 87 -10.17 -0.17 -17.88
N ALA A 88 -9.09 -0.85 -18.27
CA ALA A 88 -8.16 -1.47 -17.32
C ALA A 88 -7.45 -0.42 -16.45
N GLN A 89 -7.08 0.72 -17.04
CA GLN A 89 -6.44 1.84 -16.35
C GLN A 89 -7.39 2.53 -15.37
N ASN A 90 -8.64 2.81 -15.74
CA ASN A 90 -9.63 3.39 -14.82
C ASN A 90 -9.78 2.54 -13.55
N ARG A 91 -9.78 1.22 -13.70
CA ARG A 91 -9.88 0.31 -12.55
C ARG A 91 -8.61 0.25 -11.71
N GLN A 92 -7.43 0.39 -12.32
CA GLN A 92 -6.19 0.51 -11.56
C GLN A 92 -6.21 1.81 -10.75
N ALA A 93 -6.58 2.93 -11.37
CA ALA A 93 -6.72 4.22 -10.69
C ALA A 93 -7.73 4.18 -9.54
N ASP A 94 -8.86 3.48 -9.69
CA ASP A 94 -9.84 3.30 -8.60
C ASP A 94 -9.24 2.52 -7.42
N ARG A 95 -8.48 1.43 -7.67
CA ARG A 95 -7.79 0.68 -6.60
C ARG A 95 -6.72 1.54 -5.94
N ASP A 96 -5.91 2.24 -6.73
CA ASP A 96 -4.81 3.08 -6.25
C ASP A 96 -5.34 4.22 -5.38
N ARG A 97 -6.51 4.77 -5.73
CA ARG A 97 -7.19 5.77 -4.92
C ARG A 97 -7.61 5.23 -3.55
N VAL A 98 -8.23 4.05 -3.51
CA VAL A 98 -8.63 3.42 -2.24
C VAL A 98 -7.41 3.11 -1.37
N GLN A 99 -6.34 2.59 -1.98
CA GLN A 99 -5.08 2.33 -1.28
C GLN A 99 -4.50 3.63 -0.70
N TYR A 100 -4.48 4.71 -1.48
CA TYR A 100 -3.99 6.01 -1.05
C TYR A 100 -4.78 6.59 0.13
N GLU A 101 -6.11 6.46 0.13
CA GLU A 101 -6.96 6.90 1.26
C GLU A 101 -6.69 6.10 2.55
N GLN A 102 -6.41 4.80 2.43
CA GLN A 102 -6.02 3.95 3.56
C GLN A 102 -4.62 4.29 4.08
N ASP A 103 -3.67 4.51 3.19
CA ASP A 103 -2.31 4.89 3.53
C ASP A 103 -2.29 6.25 4.25
N LYS A 104 -3.09 7.20 3.79
CA LYS A 104 -3.27 8.50 4.45
C LYS A 104 -3.81 8.33 5.88
N THR A 105 -4.86 7.53 6.05
CA THR A 105 -5.45 7.27 7.38
C THR A 105 -4.44 6.60 8.31
N THR A 106 -3.64 5.67 7.78
CA THR A 106 -2.59 5.00 8.53
C THR A 106 -1.47 5.96 8.92
N ALA A 107 -1.06 6.85 8.02
CA ALA A 107 -0.06 7.88 8.28
C ALA A 107 -0.50 8.86 9.38
N GLU A 108 -1.76 9.30 9.36
CA GLU A 108 -2.34 10.16 10.41
C GLU A 108 -2.32 9.47 11.78
N ARG A 109 -2.66 8.17 11.84
CA ARG A 109 -2.59 7.37 13.08
C ARG A 109 -1.16 7.21 13.58
N ASN A 110 -0.22 6.88 12.68
CA ASN A 110 1.18 6.74 13.02
C ASN A 110 1.76 8.06 13.57
N GLN A 111 1.37 9.20 12.98
CA GLN A 111 1.77 10.51 13.48
C GLN A 111 1.26 10.73 14.90
N ALA A 112 -0.02 10.45 15.17
CA ALA A 112 -0.59 10.57 16.51
C ALA A 112 0.10 9.64 17.54
N GLU A 113 0.43 8.41 17.14
CA GLU A 113 1.15 7.46 17.99
C GLU A 113 2.58 7.93 18.30
N ILE A 114 3.30 8.46 17.30
CA ILE A 114 4.63 9.04 17.49
C ILE A 114 4.57 10.25 18.42
N GLU A 115 3.57 11.13 18.25
CA GLU A 115 3.38 12.28 19.13
C GLU A 115 3.08 11.85 20.57
N TYR A 116 2.28 10.81 20.76
CA TYR A 116 2.01 10.23 22.07
C TYR A 116 3.28 9.67 22.71
N LEU A 117 4.00 8.80 21.98
CA LEU A 117 5.27 8.22 22.45
C LEU A 117 6.30 9.29 22.77
N THR A 118 6.37 10.37 21.98
CA THR A 118 7.31 11.48 22.23
C THR A 118 6.99 12.21 23.53
N ARG A 119 5.69 12.44 23.82
CA ARG A 119 5.26 13.04 25.09
C ARG A 119 5.55 12.10 26.26
N GLU A 120 5.31 10.80 26.08
CA GLU A 120 5.56 9.80 27.12
C GLU A 120 7.06 9.68 27.43
N ILE A 121 7.92 9.69 26.39
CA ILE A 121 9.38 9.70 26.56
C ILE A 121 9.85 10.99 27.24
N ALA A 122 9.27 12.13 26.91
CA ALA A 122 9.59 13.39 27.58
C ALA A 122 9.21 13.36 29.07
N ALA A 123 8.03 12.83 29.40
CA ALA A 123 7.59 12.63 30.78
C ALA A 123 8.50 11.64 31.53
N LEU A 124 8.83 10.50 30.91
CA LEU A 124 9.77 9.51 31.46
C LEU A 124 11.16 10.12 31.71
N ARG A 125 11.66 10.94 30.78
CA ARG A 125 12.94 11.65 30.94
C ARG A 125 12.91 12.61 32.13
N MET A 126 11.82 13.35 32.33
CA MET A 126 11.65 14.24 33.49
C MET A 126 11.64 13.45 34.80
N ALA A 127 10.85 12.37 34.87
CA ALA A 127 10.77 11.51 36.05
C ALA A 127 12.13 10.87 36.41
N ILE A 128 12.88 10.39 35.41
CA ILE A 128 14.25 9.89 35.63
C ILE A 128 15.19 11.02 36.07
N GLY A 129 15.05 12.22 35.48
CA GLY A 129 15.84 13.39 35.87
C GLY A 129 15.68 13.77 37.34
N GLU A 130 14.48 13.65 37.90
CA GLU A 130 14.21 13.92 39.32
C GLU A 130 14.84 12.85 40.24
N VAL A 131 14.68 11.57 39.92
CA VAL A 131 15.20 10.44 40.74
C VAL A 131 16.72 10.27 40.61
N ALA A 132 17.31 10.59 39.46
CA ALA A 132 18.74 10.49 39.21
C ALA A 132 19.52 11.77 39.58
N THR A 133 18.98 12.63 40.45
CA THR A 133 19.75 13.76 40.96
C THR A 133 20.99 13.21 41.68
N ARG A 134 22.17 13.73 41.34
CA ARG A 134 23.47 13.29 41.89
C ARG A 134 23.45 13.17 43.42
N ASP A 135 22.71 14.06 44.07
CA ASP A 135 22.58 14.09 45.52
C ASP A 135 21.75 12.92 46.08
N TYR A 136 20.72 12.43 45.36
CA TYR A 136 19.94 11.26 45.77
C TYR A 136 20.77 9.97 45.65
N ILE A 137 21.46 9.77 44.52
CA ILE A 137 22.36 8.61 44.34
C ILE A 137 23.49 8.67 45.38
N ARG A 138 24.04 9.86 45.64
CA ARG A 138 25.08 10.04 46.67
C ARG A 138 24.54 9.73 48.07
N SER A 139 23.33 10.20 48.41
CA SER A 139 22.74 9.94 49.72
C SER A 139 22.44 8.46 49.92
N GLU A 140 21.93 7.74 48.91
CA GLU A 140 21.67 6.30 49.07
C GLU A 140 22.94 5.46 49.07
N LEU A 141 23.98 5.84 48.31
CA LEU A 141 25.29 5.20 48.44
C LEU A 141 25.90 5.42 49.83
N GLN A 142 25.78 6.62 50.40
CA GLN A 142 26.23 6.90 51.77
C GLN A 142 25.42 6.13 52.81
N ARG A 143 24.10 6.06 52.65
CA ARG A 143 23.20 5.33 53.56
C ARG A 143 23.48 3.84 53.57
N LEU A 144 23.67 3.22 52.39
CA LEU A 144 24.09 1.83 52.25
C LEU A 144 25.49 1.59 52.85
N GLN A 145 26.40 2.56 52.71
CA GLN A 145 27.74 2.49 53.33
C GLN A 145 27.67 2.59 54.86
N GLU A 146 26.81 3.43 55.42
CA GLU A 146 26.55 3.52 56.86
C GLU A 146 25.84 2.27 57.39
N GLU A 147 24.96 1.65 56.62
CA GLU A 147 24.27 0.42 57.04
C GLU A 147 25.22 -0.78 57.07
N LEU A 148 26.13 -0.89 56.08
CA LEU A 148 27.17 -1.92 56.05
C LEU A 148 28.34 -1.64 57.01
N GLY A 149 28.68 -0.36 57.25
CA GLY A 149 29.74 0.05 58.17
C GLY A 149 29.28 0.22 59.62
N GLY A 150 27.97 0.33 59.83
CA GLY A 150 27.31 0.59 61.10
C GLY A 150 26.86 -0.66 61.84
N GLU A 151 27.23 -1.85 61.37
CA GLU A 151 27.12 -3.09 62.15
C GLU A 151 27.98 -2.91 63.41
N PRO A 152 27.37 -2.60 64.57
CA PRO A 152 28.13 -2.08 65.67
C PRO A 152 28.84 -3.24 66.34
N ALA A 153 30.12 -3.01 66.63
CA ALA A 153 30.86 -3.68 67.68
C ALA A 153 30.18 -3.48 69.05
N ARG A 154 28.96 -3.99 69.24
CA ARG A 154 28.33 -4.21 70.54
C ARG A 154 28.82 -5.54 71.10
N SER A 155 30.12 -5.63 71.39
CA SER A 155 30.67 -6.62 72.31
C SER A 155 32.16 -6.38 72.51
N ARG A 156 32.53 -5.39 73.32
CA ARG A 156 33.73 -5.50 74.16
C ARG A 156 33.80 -4.41 75.23
N GLY A 157 33.67 -4.84 76.48
CA GLY A 157 34.38 -4.22 77.59
C GLY A 157 33.61 -3.20 78.43
N ALA A 158 32.44 -3.57 78.94
CA ALA A 158 32.00 -3.04 80.22
C ALA A 158 32.67 -3.87 81.32
N GLY A 159 33.66 -3.32 82.03
CA GLY A 159 34.26 -3.99 83.18
C GLY A 159 35.54 -3.35 83.68
N SER A 160 35.40 -2.46 84.67
CA SER A 160 36.30 -2.22 85.85
C SER A 160 36.03 -0.79 86.35
N GLU A 161 35.19 -0.62 87.38
CA GLU A 161 35.56 -0.44 88.81
C GLU A 161 36.08 0.99 89.08
N ASP A 162 35.23 1.90 89.58
CA ASP A 162 34.87 2.22 91.00
C ASP A 162 35.87 3.22 91.67
N PRO A 163 35.40 4.19 92.47
CA PRO A 163 36.02 5.51 92.63
C PRO A 163 36.83 5.68 93.94
N ARG A 164 37.75 6.66 93.93
CA ARG A 164 38.09 7.50 95.09
C ARG A 164 38.50 8.90 94.64
#